data_AF-A0A0K0DJQ2-F1
#
_entry.id   AF-A0A0K0DJQ2-F1
#
_cell.length_a   1.000
_cell.length_b   1.000
_cell.length_c   1.000
_cell.angle_alpha   90.00
_cell.angle_beta   90.00
_cell.angle_gamma   90.00
#
_symmetry.space_group_name_H-M   'P 1'
#
loop_
_entity.id
_entity.type
_entity.pdbx_description
1 polymer ?
#
loop_
_entity_poly.entity_id
_entity_poly.type
_entity_poly.pdbx_seq_one_letter_code
_entity_poly.pdbx_strand_id
1 'polypeptide(L)'
;MVFLLLCVLIHLSFAEKGCVWVVGRVQCERDSAKNLNVELRVWDRDATGLLQFIDPDDLMGVTFSSEDGRFQLDGCGDDFDWIPGLSNKPEPYVEVFT
;
A
#
# COMPACT_ATOMS: atom_id res chain seq x y z
N MET A 1 -32.67 -3.03 22.72
CA MET A 1 -31.53 -2.08 22.78
C MET A 1 -30.19 -2.77 22.56
N VAL A 2 -29.82 -3.80 23.34
CA VAL A 2 -28.55 -4.53 23.17
C VAL A 2 -28.37 -5.14 21.77
N PHE A 3 -29.42 -5.73 21.21
CA PHE A 3 -29.38 -6.35 19.87
C PHE A 3 -29.14 -5.34 18.73
N LEU A 4 -29.76 -4.16 18.82
CA LEU A 4 -29.55 -3.05 17.86
C LEU A 4 -28.14 -2.48 17.95
N LEU A 5 -27.58 -2.40 19.17
CA LEU A 5 -26.20 -1.96 19.39
C LEU A 5 -25.19 -2.96 18.76
N LEU A 6 -25.43 -4.26 18.93
CA LEU A 6 -24.62 -5.32 18.32
C LEU A 6 -24.66 -5.28 16.78
N CYS A 7 -25.83 -5.03 16.17
CA CYS A 7 -25.94 -4.90 14.71
C CYS A 7 -25.13 -3.73 14.15
N VAL A 8 -25.06 -2.60 14.87
CA VAL A 8 -24.23 -1.45 14.45
C VAL A 8 -22.73 -1.77 14.55
N LEU A 9 -22.31 -2.52 15.57
CA LEU A 9 -20.91 -2.90 15.77
C LEU A 9 -20.40 -3.89 14.70
N ILE A 10 -21.25 -4.75 14.15
CA ILE A 10 -20.86 -5.72 13.10
C ILE A 10 -20.45 -5.01 11.80
N HIS A 11 -21.05 -3.87 11.48
CA HIS A 11 -20.67 -3.07 10.32
C HIS A 11 -19.31 -2.38 10.46
N LEU A 12 -18.76 -2.26 11.68
CA LEU A 12 -17.45 -1.66 11.93
C LEU A 12 -16.28 -2.65 11.75
N SER A 13 -16.58 -3.90 11.38
CA SER A 13 -15.58 -4.98 11.25
C SER A 13 -15.34 -5.44 9.81
N PHE A 14 -15.83 -4.71 8.82
CA PHE A 14 -15.49 -4.99 7.43
C PHE A 14 -14.09 -4.45 7.14
N ALA A 15 -13.20 -5.36 6.75
CA ALA A 15 -11.90 -5.04 6.24
C ALA A 15 -11.60 -5.89 5.00
N GLU A 16 -10.94 -5.31 4.02
CA GLU A 16 -10.50 -6.00 2.80
C GLU A 16 -8.98 -6.14 2.82
N LYS A 17 -8.49 -7.35 2.52
CA LYS A 17 -7.06 -7.63 2.36
C LYS A 17 -6.73 -7.78 0.89
N GLY A 18 -5.77 -6.98 0.42
CA GLY A 18 -5.26 -6.99 -0.94
C GLY A 18 -3.77 -7.26 -0.95
N CYS A 19 -3.27 -8.02 -1.91
CA CYS A 19 -1.84 -8.26 -2.08
C CYS A 19 -1.43 -7.99 -3.52
N VAL A 20 -0.22 -7.46 -3.69
CA VAL A 20 0.37 -7.18 -4.99
C VAL A 20 1.71 -7.87 -5.16
N TRP A 21 2.02 -8.19 -6.41
CA TRP A 21 3.34 -8.63 -6.85
C TRP A 21 3.77 -7.76 -8.02
N VAL A 22 4.74 -6.89 -7.77
CA VAL A 22 5.29 -5.94 -8.73
C VAL A 22 6.65 -6.43 -9.20
N VAL A 23 6.79 -6.57 -10.51
CA VAL A 23 8.07 -6.91 -11.16
C VAL A 23 8.42 -5.79 -12.11
N GLY A 24 9.65 -5.30 -12.03
CA GLY A 24 10.05 -4.16 -12.84
C GLY A 24 11.56 -3.99 -12.95
N ARG A 25 11.95 -2.86 -13.52
CA ARG A 25 13.35 -2.44 -13.69
C ARG A 25 13.47 -0.94 -13.49
N VAL A 26 14.33 -0.51 -12.57
CA VAL A 26 14.75 0.89 -12.47
C VAL A 26 15.86 1.16 -13.49
N GLN A 27 15.78 2.32 -14.16
CA GLN A 27 16.74 2.71 -15.18
C GLN A 27 17.08 4.20 -15.04
N CYS A 28 18.34 4.47 -14.76
CA CYS A 28 18.95 5.79 -14.89
C CYS A 28 19.57 5.90 -16.28
N GLU A 29 19.03 6.81 -17.10
CA GLU A 29 19.49 7.02 -18.49
C GLU A 29 20.90 7.63 -18.56
N ARG A 30 21.31 8.35 -17.51
CA ARG A 30 22.59 9.07 -17.49
C ARG A 30 23.74 8.23 -16.95
N ASP A 31 23.47 7.34 -16.01
CA ASP A 31 24.48 6.56 -15.30
C ASP A 31 23.89 5.23 -14.85
N SER A 32 24.16 4.17 -15.61
CA SER A 32 23.62 2.84 -15.33
C SER A 32 24.11 2.24 -14.01
N ALA A 33 25.23 2.72 -13.44
CA ALA A 33 25.69 2.25 -12.14
C ALA A 33 24.72 2.63 -11.00
N LYS A 34 23.86 3.64 -11.21
CA LYS A 34 22.83 4.05 -10.27
C LYS A 34 21.58 3.17 -10.27
N ASN A 35 21.56 2.12 -11.10
CA ASN A 35 20.46 1.16 -11.10
C ASN A 35 20.59 0.14 -9.97
N LEU A 36 21.78 -0.02 -9.37
CA LEU A 36 22.05 -0.98 -8.30
C LEU A 36 21.57 -0.44 -6.95
N ASN A 37 20.91 -1.31 -6.17
CA ASN A 37 20.57 -1.06 -4.77
C ASN A 37 19.69 0.20 -4.58
N VAL A 38 18.82 0.48 -5.55
CA VAL A 38 17.74 1.47 -5.42
C VAL A 38 16.68 0.85 -4.54
N GLU A 39 16.23 1.58 -3.52
CA GLU A 39 15.17 1.11 -2.64
C GLU A 39 13.82 1.37 -3.30
N LEU A 40 12.96 0.34 -3.34
CA LEU A 40 11.60 0.44 -3.83
C LEU A 40 10.64 0.04 -2.73
N ARG A 41 9.62 0.85 -2.53
CA ARG A 41 8.55 0.57 -1.59
C ARG A 41 7.22 0.48 -2.32
N VAL A 42 6.38 -0.43 -1.87
CA VAL A 42 4.97 -0.44 -2.24
C VAL A 42 4.18 -0.04 -1.01
N TRP A 43 3.30 0.91 -1.20
CA TRP A 43 2.50 1.55 -0.18
C TRP A 43 1.03 1.37 -0.53
N ASP A 44 0.20 1.25 0.49
CA ASP A 44 -1.23 1.42 0.37
C ASP A 44 -1.55 2.90 0.38
N ARG A 45 -2.45 3.35 -0.48
CA ARG A 45 -2.88 4.74 -0.45
C ARG A 45 -4.14 4.82 0.38
N ASP A 46 -4.04 5.45 1.53
CA ASP A 46 -5.19 5.69 2.38
C ASP A 46 -5.76 7.10 2.16
N ALA A 47 -6.43 7.65 3.17
CA ALA A 47 -7.20 8.88 3.04
C ALA A 47 -6.36 10.09 2.60
N THR A 48 -7.00 11.02 1.89
CA THR A 48 -6.34 12.23 1.35
C THR A 48 -6.61 13.48 2.18
N GLY A 49 -5.71 14.46 2.10
CA GLY A 49 -5.88 15.77 2.74
C GLY A 49 -5.87 15.68 4.27
N LEU A 50 -6.85 16.31 4.94
CA LEU A 50 -6.92 16.31 6.41
C LEU A 50 -7.24 14.94 7.02
N LEU A 51 -7.81 14.03 6.22
CA LEU A 51 -8.16 12.68 6.68
C LEU A 51 -6.95 11.75 6.73
N GLN A 52 -5.85 12.09 6.07
CA GLN A 52 -4.59 11.32 6.10
C GLN A 52 -3.99 11.22 7.51
N PHE A 53 -4.37 12.11 8.43
CA PHE A 53 -3.95 12.00 9.84
C PHE A 53 -4.65 10.85 10.59
N ILE A 54 -5.83 10.44 10.11
CA ILE A 54 -6.63 9.36 10.70
C ILE A 54 -6.28 8.03 10.04
N ASP A 55 -5.99 8.08 8.73
CA ASP A 55 -5.75 6.92 7.88
C ASP A 55 -4.59 7.27 6.90
N PRO A 56 -3.33 7.14 7.36
CA PRO A 56 -2.14 7.47 6.58
C PRO A 56 -1.72 6.31 5.68
N ASP A 57 -1.10 6.61 4.53
CA ASP A 57 -0.54 5.61 3.60
C ASP A 57 0.32 4.56 4.34
N ASP A 58 -0.10 3.30 4.26
CA ASP A 58 0.54 2.18 4.95
C ASP A 58 1.63 1.48 4.12
N LEU A 59 2.77 1.14 4.76
CA LEU A 59 3.85 0.44 4.06
C LEU A 59 3.50 -1.04 3.86
N MET A 60 3.29 -1.46 2.61
CA MET A 60 2.97 -2.85 2.28
C MET A 60 4.21 -3.72 2.06
N GLY A 61 5.31 -3.17 1.54
CA GLY A 61 6.51 -3.94 1.21
C GLY A 61 7.71 -3.10 0.77
N VAL A 62 8.91 -3.68 0.89
CA VAL A 62 10.18 -3.04 0.52
C VAL A 62 11.08 -4.04 -0.22
N THR A 63 11.75 -3.59 -1.27
CA THR A 63 12.78 -4.36 -1.98
C THR A 63 13.91 -3.45 -2.45
N PHE A 64 14.96 -4.05 -2.99
CA PHE A 64 16.08 -3.34 -3.59
C PHE A 64 16.36 -3.86 -5.00
N SER A 65 16.74 -2.97 -5.91
CA SER A 65 17.10 -3.36 -7.27
C SER A 65 18.45 -4.09 -7.36
N SER A 66 18.55 -5.02 -8.30
CA SER A 66 19.80 -5.69 -8.68
C SER A 66 20.73 -4.78 -9.49
N GLU A 67 21.92 -5.28 -9.82
CA GLU A 67 22.93 -4.56 -10.61
C GLU A 67 22.41 -4.11 -11.99
N ASP A 68 21.55 -4.92 -12.63
CA ASP A 68 20.91 -4.57 -13.89
C ASP A 68 19.61 -3.75 -13.72
N GLY A 69 19.27 -3.37 -12.49
CA GLY A 69 18.12 -2.56 -12.12
C GLY A 69 16.82 -3.34 -11.89
N ARG A 70 16.81 -4.66 -12.04
CA ARG A 70 15.58 -5.46 -11.87
C ARG A 70 15.19 -5.55 -10.41
N PHE A 71 13.90 -5.66 -10.15
CA PHE A 71 13.37 -5.89 -8.81
C PHE A 71 12.12 -6.76 -8.85
N GLN A 72 11.87 -7.43 -7.73
CA GLN A 72 10.61 -8.08 -7.41
C GLN A 72 10.19 -7.57 -6.04
N LEU A 73 8.95 -7.09 -5.96
CA LEU A 73 8.38 -6.44 -4.79
C LEU A 73 6.99 -7.02 -4.56
N ASP A 74 6.80 -7.60 -3.39
CA ASP A 74 5.51 -8.08 -2.92
C ASP A 74 5.12 -7.37 -1.63
N GLY A 75 3.81 -7.22 -1.43
CA GLY A 75 3.25 -6.55 -0.26
C GLY A 75 1.75 -6.76 -0.19
N CYS A 76 1.21 -6.64 1.02
CA CYS A 76 -0.23 -6.68 1.25
C CYS A 76 -0.67 -5.47 2.08
N GLY A 77 -1.88 -4.99 1.82
CA GLY A 77 -2.57 -3.95 2.57
C GLY A 77 -3.85 -4.52 3.19
N ASP A 78 -4.29 -3.91 4.28
CA ASP A 78 -5.48 -4.31 5.04
C ASP A 78 -6.30 -3.06 5.37
N ASP A 79 -7.36 -2.83 4.61
CA ASP A 79 -8.16 -1.61 4.72
C ASP A 79 -9.45 -1.88 5.47
N PHE A 80 -9.77 -1.05 6.45
CA PHE A 80 -11.06 -1.12 7.14
C PHE A 80 -12.07 -0.13 6.53
N ASP A 81 -13.33 -0.53 6.45
CA ASP A 81 -14.42 0.32 5.97
C ASP A 81 -14.72 1.42 7.01
N TRP A 82 -14.02 2.54 6.91
CA TRP A 82 -14.15 3.70 7.81
C TRP A 82 -15.51 4.41 7.66
N ILE A 83 -16.18 4.30 6.50
CA ILE A 83 -17.57 4.75 6.28
C ILE A 83 -18.49 3.54 6.09
N PRO A 84 -19.51 3.35 6.95
CA PRO A 84 -20.47 2.27 6.78
C PRO A 84 -21.13 2.25 5.40
N GLY A 85 -20.96 1.14 4.68
CA GLY A 85 -21.53 0.93 3.35
C GLY A 85 -20.68 1.43 2.18
N LEU A 86 -19.48 1.98 2.44
CA LEU A 86 -18.47 2.26 1.42
C LEU A 86 -17.28 1.32 1.66
N SER A 87 -16.98 0.50 0.66
CA SER A 87 -15.82 -0.38 0.68
C SER A 87 -14.54 0.43 0.55
N ASN A 88 -13.62 0.24 1.49
CA ASN A 88 -12.23 0.68 1.38
C ASN A 88 -11.40 -0.50 0.87
N LYS A 89 -10.60 -0.31 -0.18
CA LYS A 89 -9.84 -1.38 -0.82
C LYS A 89 -8.39 -0.94 -0.92
N PRO A 90 -7.43 -1.84 -0.70
CA PRO A 90 -6.03 -1.51 -0.88
C PRO A 90 -5.74 -0.88 -2.26
N GLU A 91 -5.08 0.27 -2.24
CA GLU A 91 -4.81 1.19 -3.34
C GLU A 91 -3.30 1.34 -3.56
N PRO A 92 -2.63 0.25 -4.02
CA PRO A 92 -1.18 0.15 -4.04
C PRO A 92 -0.51 1.16 -4.98
N TYR A 93 0.56 1.80 -4.52
CA TYR A 93 1.47 2.59 -5.36
C TYR A 93 2.94 2.29 -5.04
N VAL A 94 3.81 2.44 -6.04
CA VAL A 94 5.25 2.23 -5.89
C VAL A 94 5.97 3.56 -5.76
N GLU A 95 6.85 3.66 -4.79
CA GLU A 95 7.77 4.78 -4.60
C GLU A 95 9.22 4.32 -4.77
N VAL A 96 10.01 5.12 -5.48
CA VAL A 96 11.41 4.83 -5.80
C VAL A 96 12.29 5.80 -5.04
N PHE A 97 13.17 5.27 -4.20
CA PHE A 97 14.10 6.04 -3.36
C PHE A 97 15.52 5.92 -3.93
N THR A 98 16.01 7.03 -4.50
CA THR A 98 17.31 7.14 -5.18
C THR A 98 18.26 8.09 -4.48
#